data_AF-A0A9D4WBS1-F1
#
_entry.id   AF-A0A9D4WBS1-F1
#
_cell.length_a   1.000
_cell.length_b   1.000
_cell.length_c   1.000
_cell.angle_alpha   90.00
_cell.angle_beta   90.00
_cell.angle_gamma   90.00
#
_symmetry.space_group_name_H-M   'P 1'
#
loop_
_entity.id
_entity.type
_entity.pdbx_description
1 polymer ?
#
loop_
_entity_poly.entity_id
_entity_poly.type
_entity_poly.pdbx_seq_one_letter_code
_entity_poly.pdbx_strand_id
1 'polypeptide(L)'
;MGDRLKRKMSSLNDLPNEILLHIMSYLKIKDVVKTSVLSKRWRNLWKFLRHLKLDTSEFSKPCFFSDCVFEIVSSRGMGDYPLRTLDFNRHGAFRHEIFTRLINHAMSNGLQQLNIAVPSNIGLPYSIFSCHSLTSIYISVSRYDIKKRTRLPKHLDLPGLRSLHLELVGIQADDSGHAEPFSTCTKLTDLNIDECFLAGPAQSIWRPCFNLINRPKSKIYI
;
A
#
# COMPACT_ATOMS: atom_id res chain seq x y z
N MET A 1 11.18 46.14 -33.48
CA MET A 1 10.05 45.87 -32.57
C MET A 1 9.78 44.36 -32.58
N GLY A 2 10.21 43.66 -31.52
CA GLY A 2 9.61 42.42 -31.00
C GLY A 2 9.57 41.16 -31.88
N ASP A 3 10.72 40.52 -32.12
CA ASP A 3 10.74 39.09 -32.47
C ASP A 3 10.31 38.25 -31.26
N ARG A 4 9.03 37.87 -31.22
CA ARG A 4 8.55 36.79 -30.36
C ARG A 4 9.10 35.47 -30.91
N LEU A 5 10.29 35.07 -30.45
CA LEU A 5 10.79 33.71 -30.58
C LEU A 5 9.73 32.75 -30.00
N LYS A 6 8.89 32.17 -30.86
CA LYS A 6 8.11 30.98 -30.55
C LYS A 6 9.12 29.89 -30.21
N ARG A 7 9.36 29.65 -28.91
CA ARG A 7 10.13 28.50 -28.42
C ARG A 7 9.52 27.25 -29.05
N LYS A 8 10.24 26.66 -30.01
CA LYS A 8 9.87 25.38 -30.62
C LYS A 8 10.09 24.33 -29.54
N MET A 9 9.01 23.76 -29.02
CA MET A 9 9.07 22.62 -28.09
C MET A 9 9.64 21.43 -28.87
N SER A 10 10.95 21.22 -28.75
CA SER A 10 11.66 20.15 -29.48
C SER A 10 11.95 18.95 -28.60
N SER A 11 11.98 19.14 -27.28
CA SER A 11 12.25 18.09 -26.32
C SER A 11 11.14 17.97 -25.29
N LEU A 12 10.90 16.74 -24.84
CA LEU A 12 10.03 16.46 -23.69
C LEU A 12 10.45 17.27 -22.45
N ASN A 13 11.75 17.57 -22.32
CA ASN A 13 12.29 18.38 -21.24
C ASN A 13 11.89 19.87 -21.29
N ASP A 14 11.25 20.35 -22.35
CA ASP A 14 10.75 21.74 -22.45
C ASP A 14 9.36 21.91 -21.80
N LEU A 15 8.66 20.80 -21.51
CA LEU A 15 7.32 20.81 -20.90
C LEU A 15 7.35 21.36 -19.45
N PRO A 16 6.25 21.97 -18.97
CA PRO A 16 6.08 22.29 -17.55
C PRO A 16 6.17 21.06 -16.64
N ASN A 17 6.55 21.26 -15.38
CA ASN A 17 6.75 20.17 -14.42
C ASN A 17 5.46 19.36 -14.20
N GLU A 18 4.32 20.05 -14.17
CA GLU A 18 2.99 19.50 -13.95
C GLU A 18 2.63 18.52 -15.08
N ILE A 19 2.96 18.89 -16.32
CA ILE A 19 2.73 18.03 -17.50
C ILE A 19 3.66 16.82 -17.47
N LEU A 20 4.93 17.01 -17.09
CA LEU A 20 5.86 15.89 -16.94
C LEU A 20 5.41 14.91 -15.85
N LEU A 21 4.96 15.40 -14.70
CA LEU A 21 4.40 14.58 -13.62
C LEU A 21 3.13 13.84 -14.08
N HIS A 22 2.28 14.52 -14.85
CA HIS A 22 1.09 13.91 -15.42
C HIS A 22 1.47 12.77 -16.37
N ILE A 23 2.41 12.99 -17.30
CA ILE A 23 2.93 11.93 -18.20
C ILE A 23 3.50 10.77 -17.39
N MET A 24 4.37 11.05 -16.40
CA MET A 24 4.97 10.03 -15.55
C MET A 24 3.93 9.20 -14.78
N SER A 25 2.79 9.79 -14.42
CA SER A 25 1.72 9.08 -13.71
C SER A 25 1.05 7.96 -14.53
N TYR A 26 1.21 7.98 -15.86
CA TYR A 26 0.73 6.92 -16.75
C TYR A 26 1.80 5.87 -17.07
N LEU A 27 3.05 6.10 -16.68
CA LEU A 27 4.14 5.18 -16.91
C LEU A 27 4.24 4.16 -15.78
N LYS A 28 4.69 2.95 -16.13
CA LYS A 28 5.07 1.96 -15.11
C LYS A 28 6.25 2.49 -14.31
N ILE A 29 6.27 2.20 -13.01
CA ILE A 29 7.28 2.77 -12.12
C ILE A 29 8.70 2.39 -12.55
N LYS A 30 8.90 1.19 -13.09
CA LYS A 30 10.19 0.74 -13.63
C LYS A 30 10.70 1.64 -14.75
N ASP A 31 9.79 2.13 -15.60
CA ASP A 31 10.12 2.94 -16.77
C ASP A 31 10.40 4.38 -16.32
N VAL A 32 9.66 4.88 -15.33
CA VAL A 32 9.94 6.17 -14.68
C VAL A 32 11.33 6.16 -14.05
N VAL A 33 11.64 5.17 -13.21
CA VAL A 33 12.95 5.07 -12.53
C VAL A 33 14.07 4.94 -13.57
N LYS A 34 13.91 4.11 -14.61
CA LYS A 34 14.90 3.93 -15.67
C LYS A 34 15.14 5.21 -16.48
N THR A 35 14.08 5.88 -16.91
CA THR A 35 14.19 7.15 -17.67
C THR A 35 14.75 8.28 -16.81
N SER A 36 14.55 8.24 -15.50
CA SER A 36 15.09 9.21 -14.55
C SER A 36 16.63 9.24 -14.52
N VAL A 37 17.29 8.11 -14.83
CA VAL A 37 18.75 8.04 -14.96
C VAL A 37 19.25 8.88 -16.14
N LEU A 38 18.46 8.98 -17.20
CA LEU A 38 18.83 9.65 -18.46
C LEU A 38 18.53 11.16 -18.47
N SER A 39 17.65 11.64 -17.59
CA SER A 39 17.31 13.06 -17.50
C SER A 39 17.38 13.57 -16.06
N LYS A 40 18.29 14.53 -15.81
CA LYS A 40 18.44 15.19 -14.50
C LYS A 40 17.13 15.80 -14.01
N ARG A 41 16.30 16.34 -14.93
CA ARG A 41 14.99 16.91 -14.59
C ARG A 41 14.03 15.80 -14.16
N TRP A 42 13.99 14.70 -14.90
CA TRP A 42 13.12 13.57 -14.57
C TRP A 42 13.51 12.96 -13.23
N ARG A 43 14.81 12.77 -12.97
CA ARG A 43 15.39 12.30 -11.70
C ARG A 43 14.88 13.01 -10.46
N ASN A 44 14.63 14.31 -10.56
CA ASN A 44 14.14 15.11 -9.45
C ASN A 44 12.60 15.13 -9.41
N LEU A 45 11.95 15.20 -10.57
CA LEU A 45 10.49 15.31 -10.65
C LEU A 45 9.76 14.05 -10.23
N TRP A 46 10.21 12.86 -10.65
CA TRP A 46 9.44 11.64 -10.38
C TRP A 46 9.22 11.39 -8.88
N LYS A 47 10.10 11.93 -8.02
CA LYS A 47 9.96 11.86 -6.56
C LYS A 47 8.67 12.54 -6.07
N PHE A 48 8.11 13.50 -6.80
CA PHE A 48 6.84 14.17 -6.47
C PHE A 48 5.59 13.42 -6.92
N LEU A 49 5.72 12.24 -7.55
CA LEU A 49 4.57 11.41 -7.87
C LEU A 49 3.80 11.04 -6.60
N ARG A 50 2.51 11.38 -6.58
CA ARG A 50 1.62 11.13 -5.44
C ARG A 50 0.97 9.75 -5.46
N HIS A 51 1.14 9.03 -6.57
CA HIS A 51 0.54 7.73 -6.81
C HIS A 51 1.64 6.78 -7.24
N LEU A 52 1.88 5.73 -6.45
CA LEU A 52 2.85 4.70 -6.77
C LEU A 52 2.13 3.37 -6.90
N LYS A 53 2.30 2.73 -8.05
CA LYS A 53 1.91 1.34 -8.29
C LYS A 53 3.17 0.50 -8.46
N LEU A 54 3.35 -0.46 -7.58
CA LEU A 54 4.51 -1.33 -7.50
C LEU A 54 4.00 -2.76 -7.66
N ASP A 55 4.19 -3.33 -8.85
CA ASP A 55 3.71 -4.67 -9.17
C ASP A 55 4.88 -5.55 -9.64
N THR A 56 5.12 -6.67 -8.94
CA THR A 56 6.20 -7.60 -9.30
C THR A 56 6.05 -8.17 -10.72
N SER A 57 4.82 -8.30 -11.24
CA SER A 57 4.57 -8.80 -12.60
C SER A 57 5.10 -7.85 -13.70
N GLU A 58 5.38 -6.59 -13.36
CA GLU A 58 6.01 -5.66 -14.30
C GLU A 58 7.51 -5.94 -14.52
N PHE A 59 8.10 -6.80 -13.69
CA PHE A 59 9.52 -7.12 -13.70
C PHE A 59 9.76 -8.56 -14.15
N SER A 60 10.82 -8.77 -14.92
CA SER A 60 11.18 -10.11 -15.39
C SER A 60 11.69 -11.02 -14.27
N LYS A 61 12.19 -10.44 -13.17
CA LYS A 61 12.72 -11.16 -12.01
C LYS A 61 12.35 -10.44 -10.70
N PRO A 62 12.04 -11.17 -9.61
CA PRO A 62 11.77 -10.58 -8.29
C PRO A 62 12.91 -9.73 -7.71
N CYS A 63 14.17 -10.02 -8.06
CA CYS A 63 15.31 -9.21 -7.63
C CYS A 63 15.24 -7.79 -8.20
N PHE A 64 14.90 -7.62 -9.49
CA PHE A 64 14.78 -6.30 -10.11
C PHE A 64 13.63 -5.47 -9.53
N PHE A 65 12.54 -6.14 -9.14
CA PHE A 65 11.49 -5.48 -8.36
C PHE A 65 12.03 -4.98 -7.02
N SER A 66 12.77 -5.83 -6.30
CA SER A 66 13.39 -5.47 -5.02
C SER A 66 14.37 -4.30 -5.14
N ASP A 67 15.21 -4.30 -6.17
CA ASP A 67 16.16 -3.22 -6.46
C ASP A 67 15.43 -1.91 -6.78
N CYS A 68 14.34 -1.97 -7.56
CA CYS A 68 13.51 -0.81 -7.87
C CYS A 68 12.85 -0.23 -6.61
N VAL A 69 12.26 -1.08 -5.76
CA VAL A 69 11.65 -0.61 -4.49
C VAL A 69 12.72 -0.02 -3.57
N PHE A 70 13.90 -0.64 -3.49
CA PHE A 70 15.03 -0.11 -2.71
C PHE A 70 15.44 1.27 -3.19
N GLU A 71 15.55 1.47 -4.51
CA GLU A 71 15.86 2.77 -5.10
C GLU A 71 14.78 3.79 -4.77
N ILE A 72 13.49 3.42 -4.83
CA ILE A 72 12.39 4.31 -4.47
C ILE A 72 12.50 4.79 -3.02
N VAL A 73 12.69 3.85 -2.11
CA VAL A 73 12.85 4.14 -0.67
C VAL A 73 14.08 5.01 -0.43
N SER A 74 15.20 4.76 -1.12
CA SER A 74 16.44 5.53 -0.94
C SER A 74 16.32 6.94 -1.52
N SER A 75 15.72 7.07 -2.70
CA SER A 75 15.58 8.35 -3.41
C SER A 75 14.52 9.29 -2.82
N ARG A 76 13.43 8.73 -2.26
CA ARG A 76 12.35 9.51 -1.62
C ARG A 76 12.50 9.57 -0.10
N GLY A 77 13.13 8.59 0.54
CA GLY A 77 13.24 8.47 2.00
C GLY A 77 13.95 9.63 2.71
N MET A 78 14.76 10.42 2.00
CA MET A 78 15.47 11.58 2.55
C MET A 78 14.75 12.92 2.34
N GLY A 79 13.58 12.95 1.71
CA GLY A 79 12.85 14.19 1.42
C GLY A 79 11.38 14.13 1.79
N ASP A 80 10.76 15.31 1.85
CA ASP A 80 9.33 15.49 2.07
C ASP A 80 8.59 15.38 0.72
N TYR A 81 8.30 14.14 0.34
CA TYR A 81 7.64 13.83 -0.93
C TYR A 81 6.28 13.20 -0.65
N PRO A 82 5.18 13.98 -0.77
CA PRO A 82 3.85 13.50 -0.41
C PRO A 82 3.48 12.28 -1.25
N LEU A 83 2.89 11.28 -0.59
CA LEU A 83 2.40 10.07 -1.23
C LEU A 83 0.95 9.89 -0.81
N ARG A 84 0.02 9.94 -1.76
CA ARG A 84 -1.41 9.80 -1.48
C ARG A 84 -1.88 8.36 -1.60
N THR A 85 -1.39 7.65 -2.61
CA THR A 85 -1.79 6.26 -2.87
C THR A 85 -0.58 5.37 -3.10
N LEU A 86 -0.61 4.20 -2.49
CA LEU A 86 0.38 3.15 -2.67
C LEU A 86 -0.36 1.84 -2.99
N ASP A 87 -0.13 1.32 -4.18
CA ASP A 87 -0.54 -0.01 -4.60
C ASP A 87 0.71 -0.89 -4.66
N PHE A 88 0.75 -1.91 -3.79
CA PHE A 88 1.86 -2.83 -3.65
C PHE A 88 1.38 -4.26 -3.91
N ASN A 89 1.63 -4.74 -5.12
CA ASN A 89 1.35 -6.11 -5.53
C ASN A 89 2.66 -6.91 -5.66
N ARG A 90 2.79 -7.95 -4.85
CA ARG A 90 3.96 -8.82 -4.85
C ARG A 90 3.58 -10.26 -5.10
N HIS A 91 4.33 -10.92 -5.98
CA HIS A 91 4.35 -12.37 -6.10
C HIS A 91 5.70 -12.93 -5.64
N GLY A 92 5.70 -14.03 -4.86
CA GLY A 92 6.93 -14.69 -4.40
C GLY A 92 7.62 -14.03 -3.20
N ALA A 93 8.87 -14.38 -2.94
CA ALA A 93 9.63 -13.88 -1.79
C ALA A 93 10.07 -12.41 -1.96
N PHE A 94 10.17 -11.67 -0.85
CA PHE A 94 10.63 -10.27 -0.84
C PHE A 94 11.24 -9.91 0.51
N ARG A 95 12.20 -8.99 0.51
CA ARG A 95 12.90 -8.57 1.73
C ARG A 95 11.97 -7.75 2.62
N HIS A 96 11.64 -8.29 3.80
CA HIS A 96 10.75 -7.68 4.80
C HIS A 96 11.18 -6.27 5.20
N GLU A 97 12.49 -6.05 5.35
CA GLU A 97 13.07 -4.76 5.71
C GLU A 97 12.74 -3.66 4.69
N ILE A 98 12.87 -3.96 3.38
CA ILE A 98 12.59 -3.00 2.31
C ILE A 98 11.10 -2.65 2.30
N PHE A 99 10.24 -3.66 2.49
CA PHE A 99 8.79 -3.47 2.58
C PHE A 99 8.42 -2.57 3.77
N THR A 100 8.96 -2.87 4.95
CA THR A 100 8.70 -2.09 6.16
C THR A 100 9.14 -0.64 6.00
N ARG A 101 10.32 -0.39 5.41
CA ARG A 101 10.80 0.96 5.13
C ARG A 101 9.92 1.71 4.14
N LEU A 102 9.47 1.05 3.07
CA LEU A 102 8.54 1.64 2.10
C LEU A 102 7.24 2.07 2.76
N ILE A 103 6.62 1.16 3.52
CA ILE A 103 5.34 1.42 4.20
C ILE A 103 5.51 2.56 5.21
N ASN A 104 6.53 2.52 6.08
CA ASN A 104 6.75 3.58 7.06
C ASN A 104 6.98 4.94 6.39
N HIS A 105 7.79 4.98 5.33
CA HIS A 105 7.98 6.21 4.56
C HIS A 105 6.65 6.73 3.98
N ALA A 106 5.84 5.85 3.41
CA ALA A 106 4.53 6.21 2.89
C ALA A 106 3.62 6.81 3.97
N MET A 107 3.52 6.14 5.13
CA MET A 107 2.69 6.61 6.25
C MET A 107 3.13 7.98 6.76
N SER A 108 4.44 8.22 6.92
CA SER A 108 4.96 9.51 7.36
C SER A 108 4.71 10.66 6.38
N ASN A 109 4.38 10.35 5.12
CA ASN A 109 4.14 11.33 4.05
C ASN A 109 2.64 11.49 3.72
N GLY A 110 1.76 11.17 4.68
CA GLY A 110 0.33 11.45 4.61
C GLY A 110 -0.43 10.52 3.67
N LEU A 111 -0.04 9.23 3.61
CA LEU A 111 -0.74 8.22 2.81
C LEU A 111 -2.23 8.16 3.16
N GLN A 112 -3.06 8.19 2.13
CA GLN A 112 -4.53 8.16 2.25
C GLN A 112 -5.12 6.82 1.81
N GLN A 113 -4.49 6.17 0.83
CA GLN A 113 -4.96 4.89 0.29
C GLN A 113 -3.80 3.90 0.20
N LEU A 114 -4.02 2.72 0.78
CA LEU A 114 -3.05 1.63 0.78
C LEU A 114 -3.71 0.36 0.23
N ASN A 115 -3.15 -0.17 -0.85
CA ASN A 115 -3.54 -1.47 -1.39
C ASN A 115 -2.32 -2.40 -1.33
N ILE A 116 -2.50 -3.54 -0.68
CA ILE A 116 -1.44 -4.55 -0.51
C ILE A 116 -2.01 -5.89 -0.98
N ALA A 117 -1.41 -6.48 -2.01
CA ALA A 117 -1.71 -7.82 -2.49
C ALA A 117 -0.43 -8.65 -2.43
N VAL A 118 -0.32 -9.58 -1.47
CA VAL A 118 0.94 -10.26 -1.21
C VAL A 118 0.79 -11.71 -0.73
N PRO A 119 1.82 -12.57 -0.91
CA PRO A 119 1.80 -13.90 -0.30
C PRO A 119 1.73 -13.91 1.23
N SER A 120 1.15 -14.98 1.78
CA SER A 120 0.74 -15.23 3.17
C SER A 120 1.49 -14.54 4.32
N ASN A 121 2.83 -14.56 4.31
CA ASN A 121 3.65 -14.16 5.45
C ASN A 121 4.53 -12.94 5.18
N ILE A 122 3.98 -11.73 5.36
CA ILE A 122 4.76 -10.49 5.25
C ILE A 122 4.88 -9.73 6.57
N GLY A 123 4.13 -10.05 7.63
CA GLY A 123 4.24 -9.31 8.90
C GLY A 123 4.06 -7.80 8.69
N LEU A 124 2.82 -7.37 8.47
CA LEU A 124 2.49 -5.97 8.21
C LEU A 124 3.00 -5.05 9.34
N PRO A 125 3.70 -3.95 9.01
CA PRO A 125 4.08 -2.95 9.99
C PRO A 125 2.88 -2.40 10.75
N TYR A 126 3.00 -2.29 12.08
CA TYR A 126 1.92 -1.75 12.92
C TYR A 126 1.55 -0.30 12.57
N SER A 127 2.47 0.45 11.95
CA SER A 127 2.24 1.81 11.45
C SER A 127 1.08 1.91 10.46
N ILE A 128 0.71 0.82 9.78
CA ILE A 128 -0.49 0.76 8.93
C ILE A 128 -1.76 0.95 9.77
N PHE A 129 -1.79 0.40 10.98
CA PHE A 129 -2.97 0.32 11.84
C PHE A 129 -3.08 1.45 12.86
N SER A 130 -2.15 2.41 12.85
CA SER A 130 -2.18 3.64 13.65
C SER A 130 -2.09 4.92 12.82
N CYS A 131 -2.14 4.81 11.48
CA CYS A 131 -2.00 5.95 10.58
C CYS A 131 -3.30 6.75 10.47
N HIS A 132 -3.28 7.98 10.99
CA HIS A 132 -4.46 8.85 11.06
C HIS A 132 -4.87 9.46 9.70
N SER A 133 -3.97 9.49 8.72
CA SER A 133 -4.26 10.00 7.37
C SER A 133 -4.95 8.97 6.46
N LEU A 134 -4.91 7.68 6.82
CA LEU A 134 -5.50 6.62 6.00
C LEU A 134 -7.02 6.73 5.97
N THR A 135 -7.57 6.59 4.76
CA THR A 135 -9.00 6.64 4.48
C THR A 135 -9.50 5.38 3.79
N SER A 136 -8.62 4.65 3.08
CA SER A 136 -8.95 3.42 2.38
C SER A 136 -7.82 2.40 2.53
N ILE A 137 -8.16 1.17 2.91
CA ILE A 137 -7.21 0.06 3.03
C ILE A 137 -7.77 -1.14 2.27
N TYR A 138 -6.95 -1.73 1.42
CA TYR A 138 -7.16 -3.04 0.82
C TYR A 138 -5.98 -3.94 1.18
N ILE A 139 -6.24 -5.09 1.80
CA ILE A 139 -5.22 -6.10 2.11
C ILE A 139 -5.72 -7.46 1.62
N SER A 140 -5.01 -8.03 0.65
CA SER A 140 -5.23 -9.38 0.14
C SER A 140 -3.99 -10.24 0.30
N VAL A 141 -4.20 -11.45 0.78
CA VAL A 141 -3.14 -12.36 1.20
C VAL A 141 -3.29 -13.73 0.52
N SER A 142 -2.21 -14.36 0.04
CA SER A 142 -2.35 -15.64 -0.67
C SER A 142 -2.77 -16.84 0.22
N ARG A 143 -3.41 -17.84 -0.41
CA ARG A 143 -3.94 -19.05 0.29
C ARG A 143 -2.87 -20.03 0.78
N TYR A 144 -1.62 -19.90 0.34
CA TYR A 144 -0.60 -20.96 0.39
C TYR A 144 -0.08 -21.35 1.79
N ASP A 145 -0.31 -20.55 2.84
CA ASP A 145 0.07 -20.94 4.21
C ASP A 145 -0.87 -20.31 5.24
N ILE A 146 -1.94 -21.03 5.60
CA ILE A 146 -2.96 -20.58 6.56
C ILE A 146 -2.34 -20.26 7.93
N LYS A 147 -1.33 -21.04 8.36
CA LYS A 147 -0.74 -20.90 9.70
C LYS A 147 0.12 -19.64 9.84
N LYS A 148 0.71 -19.17 8.73
CA LYS A 148 1.56 -17.97 8.69
C LYS A 148 0.87 -16.76 8.06
N ARG A 149 -0.45 -16.76 7.97
CA ARG A 149 -1.17 -15.60 7.44
C ARG A 149 -0.96 -14.40 8.33
N THR A 150 -0.83 -13.25 7.67
CA THR A 150 -0.81 -11.94 8.31
C THR A 150 -2.02 -11.77 9.22
N ARG A 151 -1.79 -11.31 10.45
CA ARG A 151 -2.82 -11.07 11.45
C ARG A 151 -2.99 -9.58 11.69
N LEU A 152 -4.23 -9.15 11.79
CA LEU A 152 -4.57 -7.82 12.29
C LEU A 152 -4.34 -7.77 13.81
N PRO A 153 -3.91 -6.60 14.33
CA PRO A 153 -3.90 -6.38 15.75
C PRO A 153 -5.33 -6.36 16.30
N LYS A 154 -5.45 -6.51 17.63
CA LYS A 154 -6.75 -6.53 18.33
C LYS A 154 -7.59 -5.27 18.14
N HIS A 155 -6.93 -4.13 17.90
CA HIS A 155 -7.57 -2.83 17.72
C HIS A 155 -6.87 -2.07 16.59
N LEU A 156 -7.65 -1.39 15.74
CA LEU A 156 -7.14 -0.54 14.67
C LEU A 156 -7.37 0.93 15.01
N ASP A 157 -6.32 1.68 15.32
CA ASP A 157 -6.44 3.12 15.60
C ASP A 157 -6.42 3.94 14.30
N LEU A 158 -7.53 3.87 13.56
CA LEU A 158 -7.68 4.49 12.24
C LEU A 158 -8.90 5.41 12.21
N PRO A 159 -8.86 6.57 12.89
CA PRO A 159 -10.03 7.46 13.06
C PRO A 159 -10.51 8.08 11.74
N GLY A 160 -9.67 8.09 10.70
CA GLY A 160 -9.99 8.59 9.36
C GLY A 160 -10.53 7.54 8.38
N LEU A 161 -10.50 6.26 8.75
CA LEU A 161 -10.79 5.15 7.84
C LEU A 161 -12.26 5.14 7.41
N ARG A 162 -12.50 5.07 6.10
CA ARG A 162 -13.83 5.03 5.47
C ARG A 162 -14.07 3.70 4.75
N SER A 163 -13.04 3.15 4.12
CA SER A 163 -13.12 1.87 3.42
C SER A 163 -12.06 0.89 3.90
N LEU A 164 -12.49 -0.33 4.23
CA LEU A 164 -11.62 -1.43 4.62
C LEU A 164 -12.03 -2.69 3.87
N HIS A 165 -11.12 -3.22 3.08
CA HIS A 165 -11.26 -4.50 2.40
C HIS A 165 -10.17 -5.46 2.87
N LEU A 166 -10.58 -6.61 3.35
CA LEU A 166 -9.71 -7.67 3.83
C LEU A 166 -10.06 -8.96 3.09
N GLU A 167 -9.06 -9.55 2.43
CA GLU A 167 -9.18 -10.84 1.77
C GLU A 167 -8.13 -11.78 2.34
N LEU A 168 -8.57 -12.94 2.86
CA LEU A 168 -7.67 -13.99 3.37
C LEU A 168 -6.76 -13.53 4.53
N VAL A 169 -7.21 -12.57 5.34
CA VAL A 169 -6.49 -12.02 6.50
C VAL A 169 -6.96 -12.65 7.81
N GLY A 170 -6.04 -12.76 8.78
CA GLY A 170 -6.35 -13.22 10.12
C GLY A 170 -6.81 -12.12 11.04
N ILE A 171 -7.92 -12.33 11.73
CA ILE A 171 -8.42 -11.42 12.75
C ILE A 171 -8.16 -12.05 14.11
N GLN A 172 -7.43 -11.34 14.97
CA GLN A 172 -7.14 -11.82 16.31
C GLN A 172 -8.41 -11.78 17.18
N ALA A 173 -8.81 -12.94 17.72
CA ALA A 173 -9.90 -13.06 18.67
C ALA A 173 -9.37 -13.07 20.12
N ASP A 174 -10.24 -12.75 21.06
CA ASP A 174 -10.03 -12.96 22.48
C ASP A 174 -10.23 -14.43 22.89
N ASP A 175 -10.06 -14.73 24.18
CA ASP A 175 -10.19 -16.10 24.71
C ASP A 175 -11.61 -16.66 24.58
N SER A 176 -12.61 -15.77 24.41
CA SER A 176 -14.01 -16.14 24.18
C SER A 176 -14.35 -16.32 22.69
N GLY A 177 -13.39 -16.11 21.79
CA GLY A 177 -13.59 -16.21 20.34
C GLY A 177 -14.18 -14.94 19.72
N HIS A 178 -14.35 -13.86 20.47
CA HIS A 178 -14.84 -12.59 19.96
C HIS A 178 -13.71 -11.72 19.40
N ALA A 179 -14.02 -10.94 18.37
CA ALA A 179 -13.07 -9.99 17.79
C ALA A 179 -13.77 -8.68 17.41
N GLU A 180 -13.24 -7.55 17.89
CA GLU A 180 -13.75 -6.22 17.58
C GLU A 180 -12.62 -5.27 17.12
N PRO A 181 -11.85 -5.62 16.07
CA PRO A 181 -10.73 -4.81 15.60
C PRO A 181 -11.14 -3.43 15.07
N PHE A 182 -12.40 -3.26 14.66
CA PHE A 182 -12.89 -2.08 13.96
C PHE A 182 -13.68 -1.11 14.84
N SER A 183 -13.83 -1.40 16.14
CA SER A 183 -14.65 -0.60 17.07
C SER A 183 -14.22 0.86 17.17
N THR A 184 -12.92 1.13 17.01
CA THR A 184 -12.28 2.46 16.99
C THR A 184 -12.44 3.20 15.65
N CYS A 185 -12.76 2.50 14.56
CA CYS A 185 -12.92 3.07 13.21
C CYS A 185 -14.31 3.69 13.02
N THR A 186 -14.62 4.76 13.78
CA THR A 186 -15.98 5.36 13.82
C THR A 186 -16.50 5.83 12.46
N LYS A 187 -15.62 6.29 11.56
CA LYS A 187 -15.95 6.80 10.22
C LYS A 187 -16.06 5.73 9.14
N LEU A 188 -15.85 4.46 9.46
CA LEU A 188 -15.87 3.36 8.48
C LEU A 188 -17.27 3.27 7.85
N THR A 189 -17.38 3.34 6.53
CA THR A 189 -18.64 3.21 5.79
C THR A 189 -18.70 1.92 4.98
N ASP A 190 -17.55 1.50 4.47
CA ASP A 190 -17.42 0.35 3.58
C ASP A 190 -16.50 -0.68 4.24
N LEU A 191 -17.06 -1.84 4.59
CA LEU A 191 -16.32 -2.95 5.17
C LEU A 191 -16.56 -4.20 4.33
N ASN A 192 -15.51 -4.75 3.74
CA ASN A 192 -15.54 -6.04 3.09
C ASN A 192 -14.56 -7.01 3.76
N ILE A 193 -15.03 -8.20 4.07
CA ILE A 193 -14.28 -9.27 4.71
C ILE A 193 -14.54 -10.54 3.91
N ASP A 194 -13.55 -10.94 3.12
CA ASP A 194 -13.64 -12.08 2.22
C ASP A 194 -12.63 -13.16 2.64
N GLU A 195 -13.10 -14.40 2.75
CA GLU A 195 -12.31 -15.58 3.17
C GLU A 195 -11.34 -15.38 4.37
N CYS A 196 -11.68 -14.46 5.26
CA CYS A 196 -10.92 -14.19 6.49
C CYS A 196 -11.27 -15.21 7.58
N PHE A 197 -10.45 -15.25 8.63
CA PHE A 197 -10.56 -16.23 9.70
C PHE A 197 -10.22 -15.64 11.05
N LEU A 198 -10.84 -16.17 12.10
CA LEU A 198 -10.51 -15.84 13.48
C LEU A 198 -9.29 -16.66 13.93
N ALA A 199 -8.31 -15.96 14.51
CA ALA A 199 -7.12 -16.53 15.11
C ALA A 199 -7.31 -16.60 16.63
N GLY A 200 -7.46 -17.80 17.19
CA GLY A 200 -7.52 -17.99 18.64
C GLY A 200 -6.15 -17.82 19.34
N PRO A 201 -6.13 -17.69 20.69
CA PRO A 201 -4.91 -17.48 21.48
C PRO A 201 -3.87 -18.60 21.31
N ALA A 202 -4.33 -19.84 21.11
CA ALA A 202 -3.49 -21.04 20.99
C ALA A 202 -2.93 -21.30 19.58
N GLN A 203 -3.04 -20.37 18.63
CA GLN A 203 -2.51 -20.46 17.25
C GLN A 203 -3.00 -21.66 16.41
N SER A 204 -3.88 -22.52 16.93
CA SER A 204 -4.25 -23.81 16.34
C SER A 204 -5.67 -23.89 15.79
N ILE A 205 -6.54 -22.92 16.10
CA ILE A 205 -7.95 -22.93 15.69
C ILE A 205 -8.19 -21.76 14.74
N TRP A 206 -8.46 -22.08 13.48
CA TRP A 206 -8.89 -21.15 12.44
C TRP A 206 -10.37 -21.39 12.18
N ARG A 207 -11.22 -20.41 12.49
CA ARG A 207 -12.64 -20.46 12.15
C ARG A 207 -12.92 -19.52 10.99
N PRO A 208 -13.55 -19.97 9.90
CA PRO A 208 -13.92 -19.05 8.82
C PRO A 208 -14.86 -17.98 9.35
N CYS A 209 -14.67 -16.74 8.92
CA CYS A 209 -15.58 -15.64 9.19
C CYS A 209 -16.86 -15.81 8.35
N PHE A 210 -17.72 -16.79 8.68
CA PHE A 210 -18.97 -16.99 7.94
C PHE A 210 -19.93 -15.81 8.19
N ASN A 211 -20.41 -15.19 7.10
CA ASN A 211 -21.51 -14.20 7.04
C ASN A 211 -21.30 -12.84 7.73
N LEU A 212 -20.21 -12.13 7.40
CA LEU A 212 -20.03 -10.71 7.78
C LEU A 212 -20.48 -9.69 6.71
N ILE A 213 -20.97 -10.16 5.55
CA ILE A 213 -21.21 -9.33 4.35
C ILE A 213 -22.27 -8.22 4.54
N ASN A 214 -23.04 -8.17 5.63
CA ASN A 214 -24.05 -7.11 5.84
C ASN A 214 -24.36 -6.79 7.32
N ARG A 215 -23.47 -7.06 8.28
CA ARG A 215 -23.78 -6.79 9.71
C ARG A 215 -23.33 -5.39 10.16
N PRO A 216 -24.14 -4.71 11.00
CA PRO A 216 -23.76 -3.42 11.57
C PRO A 216 -22.46 -3.53 12.39
N LYS A 217 -21.72 -2.42 12.34
CA LYS A 217 -20.32 -2.16 12.74
C LYS A 217 -19.74 -2.80 14.00
N SER A 218 -20.50 -3.44 14.87
CA SER A 218 -20.06 -3.66 16.23
C SER A 218 -19.74 -5.09 16.63
N LYS A 219 -20.16 -6.15 15.93
CA LYS A 219 -19.83 -7.51 16.39
C LYS A 219 -19.62 -8.54 15.28
N ILE A 220 -18.38 -9.02 15.18
CA ILE A 220 -18.09 -10.30 14.54
C ILE A 220 -18.41 -11.37 15.58
N TYR A 221 -19.60 -11.96 15.48
CA TYR A 221 -20.02 -13.08 16.34
C TYR A 221 -19.81 -14.40 15.59
N ILE A 222 -19.03 -15.32 16.19
CA ILE A 222 -19.03 -16.76 15.90
C ILE A 222 -19.00 -17.53 17.21
#